data_AF-A0A0K0D548-F1
#
_entry.id   AF-A0A0K0D548-F1
#
_cell.length_a   1.000
_cell.length_b   1.000
_cell.length_c   1.000
_cell.angle_alpha   90.00
_cell.angle_beta   90.00
_cell.angle_gamma   90.00
#
_symmetry.space_group_name_H-M   'P 1'
#
loop_
_entity.id
_entity.type
_entity.pdbx_description
1 polymer ?
#
loop_
_entity_poly.entity_id
_entity_poly.type
_entity_poly.pdbx_seq_one_letter_code
_entity_poly.pdbx_strand_id
1 'polypeptide(L)'
;MAHAEIDHILINRRWCLLDTSVIPSFCTGCDHRLLRAMIRFSNKREKNSLRRPRGKSPPKHDEQTLKEVLFKCAWQCKKDPTEDYELFVEGLKSCAKSASVAQARRSGRISITTKELLENRRKLKLDLTATPLTWLVIIAGCKRALQDGLQWYK
;
A
#
# COMPACT_ATOMS: atom_id res chain seq x y z
N MET A 1 -10.50 -35.27 29.24
CA MET A 1 -11.16 -34.45 28.20
C MET A 1 -10.09 -33.66 27.48
N ALA A 2 -10.00 -33.79 26.15
CA ALA A 2 -9.01 -33.05 25.37
C ALA A 2 -9.45 -31.57 25.29
N HIS A 3 -8.58 -30.66 25.70
CA HIS A 3 -8.83 -29.23 25.55
C HIS A 3 -8.55 -28.85 24.09
N ALA A 4 -9.61 -28.59 23.32
CA ALA A 4 -9.49 -28.08 21.96
C ALA A 4 -9.49 -26.53 21.99
N GLU A 5 -8.50 -25.92 21.35
CA GLU A 5 -8.44 -24.47 21.14
C GLU A 5 -9.17 -24.14 19.83
N ILE A 6 -10.46 -23.80 19.94
CA ILE A 6 -11.37 -23.58 18.79
C ILE A 6 -11.82 -22.12 18.65
N ASP A 7 -11.69 -21.34 19.72
CA ASP A 7 -12.06 -19.93 19.73
C ASP A 7 -10.82 -19.05 19.48
N HIS A 8 -10.95 -18.05 18.60
CA HIS A 8 -9.83 -17.19 18.23
C HIS A 8 -10.26 -15.72 18.06
N ILE A 9 -9.37 -14.80 18.45
CA ILE A 9 -9.49 -13.36 18.21
C ILE A 9 -8.53 -12.98 17.09
N LEU A 10 -9.06 -12.61 15.92
CA LEU A 10 -8.25 -12.20 14.77
C LEU A 10 -7.99 -10.69 14.80
N ILE A 11 -6.72 -10.29 14.72
CA ILE A 11 -6.33 -8.88 14.64
C ILE A 11 -5.43 -8.61 13.43
N ASN A 12 -5.80 -7.62 12.62
CA ASN A 12 -5.02 -7.19 11.45
C ASN A 12 -3.66 -6.59 11.88
N ARG A 13 -3.58 -6.09 13.11
CA ARG A 13 -2.45 -5.26 13.56
C ARG A 13 -1.94 -5.67 14.93
N ARG A 14 -0.83 -6.42 14.91
CA ARG A 14 -0.10 -6.88 16.09
C ARG A 14 0.23 -5.76 17.09
N TRP A 15 0.43 -4.53 16.60
CA TRP A 15 0.78 -3.39 17.44
C TRP A 15 -0.37 -2.81 18.29
N CYS A 16 -1.61 -3.20 18.00
CA CYS A 16 -2.78 -2.82 18.79
C CYS A 16 -3.01 -3.77 19.97
N LEU A 17 -2.50 -5.00 19.94
CA LEU A 17 -2.75 -6.00 20.97
C LEU A 17 -1.78 -5.80 22.13
N LEU A 18 -2.30 -5.65 23.35
CA LEU A 18 -1.50 -5.52 24.57
C LEU A 18 -1.41 -6.83 25.34
N ASP A 19 -2.54 -7.54 25.45
CA ASP A 19 -2.65 -8.77 26.23
C ASP A 19 -3.77 -9.65 25.67
N THR A 20 -3.62 -10.95 25.84
CA THR A 20 -4.64 -11.97 25.56
C THR A 20 -4.67 -12.97 26.70
N SER A 21 -5.85 -13.22 27.25
CA SER A 21 -6.02 -14.20 28.32
C SER A 21 -7.29 -15.00 28.11
N VAL A 22 -7.24 -16.26 28.53
CA VAL A 22 -8.43 -17.10 28.68
C VAL A 22 -9.01 -16.80 30.06
N ILE A 23 -10.28 -16.40 30.11
CA ILE A 23 -10.97 -16.15 31.37
C ILE A 23 -11.24 -17.50 32.03
N PRO A 24 -10.91 -17.68 33.33
CA PRO A 24 -11.26 -18.88 34.07
C PRO A 24 -12.75 -19.17 33.98
N SER A 25 -13.13 -20.45 33.97
CA SER A 25 -14.54 -20.84 33.90
C SER A 25 -15.33 -20.27 35.08
N PHE A 26 -16.48 -19.68 34.79
CA PHE A 26 -17.45 -19.19 35.77
C PHE A 26 -18.84 -19.68 35.38
N CYS A 27 -19.79 -19.69 36.32
CA CYS A 27 -21.11 -20.28 36.12
C CYS A 27 -21.99 -19.42 35.19
N THR A 28 -21.72 -19.45 33.89
CA THR A 28 -22.54 -18.83 32.83
C THR A 28 -23.44 -19.83 32.10
N GLY A 29 -23.27 -21.13 32.36
CA GLY A 29 -23.93 -22.19 31.59
C GLY A 29 -23.32 -22.43 30.21
N CYS A 30 -22.15 -21.82 29.92
CA CYS A 30 -21.38 -22.09 28.70
C CYS A 30 -20.26 -23.10 29.02
N ASP A 31 -20.09 -24.08 28.13
CA ASP A 31 -19.04 -25.09 28.15
C ASP A 31 -17.71 -24.59 27.54
N HIS A 32 -17.73 -23.45 26.85
CA HIS A 32 -16.54 -22.77 26.32
C HIS A 32 -15.97 -21.75 27.31
N ARG A 33 -14.65 -21.57 27.27
CA ARG A 33 -13.95 -20.53 28.04
C ARG A 33 -13.92 -19.24 27.24
N LEU A 34 -14.22 -18.11 27.89
CA LEU A 34 -14.16 -16.82 27.24
C LEU A 34 -12.71 -16.39 26.98
N LEU A 35 -12.51 -15.66 25.88
CA LEU A 35 -11.24 -15.01 25.55
C LEU A 35 -11.33 -13.51 25.81
N ARG A 36 -10.31 -12.94 26.46
CA ARG A 36 -10.14 -11.51 26.67
C ARG A 36 -8.94 -11.03 25.88
N ALA A 37 -9.15 -10.04 25.00
CA ALA A 37 -8.06 -9.28 24.38
C ALA A 37 -8.08 -7.84 24.87
N MET A 38 -6.92 -7.35 25.33
CA MET A 38 -6.73 -5.93 25.63
C MET A 38 -6.14 -5.25 24.41
N ILE A 39 -6.86 -4.29 23.84
CA ILE A 39 -6.49 -3.61 22.59
C ILE A 39 -6.28 -2.13 22.86
N ARG A 40 -5.14 -1.58 22.43
CA ARG A 40 -4.81 -0.16 22.52
C ARG A 40 -4.79 0.49 21.15
N PHE A 41 -5.67 1.46 20.97
CA PHE A 41 -5.65 2.37 19.84
C PHE A 41 -4.81 3.60 20.19
N SER A 42 -3.94 4.01 19.28
CA SER A 42 -3.20 5.26 19.39
C SER A 42 -3.61 6.15 18.23
N ASN A 43 -4.16 7.33 18.51
CA ASN A 43 -4.57 8.29 17.48
C ASN A 43 -3.46 8.57 16.45
N LYS A 44 -2.19 8.61 16.88
CA LYS A 44 -1.05 8.80 15.97
C LYS A 44 -0.85 7.59 15.05
N ARG A 45 -0.92 6.37 15.60
CA ARG A 45 -0.72 5.13 14.83
C ARG A 45 -1.92 4.83 13.93
N GLU A 46 -3.12 5.13 14.40
CA GLU A 46 -4.35 5.03 13.63
C GLU A 46 -4.36 6.03 12.48
N LYS A 47 -4.04 7.31 12.72
CA LYS A 47 -3.87 8.30 11.65
C LYS A 47 -2.78 7.88 10.65
N ASN A 48 -1.65 7.37 11.13
CA ASN A 48 -0.60 6.84 10.25
C ASN A 48 -1.04 5.62 9.45
N SER A 49 -1.99 4.85 9.96
CA SER A 49 -2.52 3.68 9.27
C SER A 49 -3.59 4.00 8.23
N LEU A 50 -4.37 5.06 8.47
CA LEU A 50 -5.32 5.64 7.52
C LEU A 50 -4.58 6.39 6.40
N ARG A 51 -3.41 6.96 6.74
CA ARG A 51 -2.39 7.35 5.77
C ARG A 51 -1.83 6.07 5.15
N ARG A 52 -2.59 5.43 4.26
CA ARG A 52 -2.06 4.40 3.37
C ARG A 52 -0.70 4.91 2.87
N PRO A 53 0.41 4.16 3.03
CA PRO A 53 1.59 4.47 2.24
C PRO A 53 1.07 4.58 0.81
N ARG A 54 1.44 5.63 0.06
CA ARG A 54 0.97 5.86 -1.31
C ARG A 54 1.07 4.54 -2.06
N GLY A 55 -0.03 3.77 -2.07
CA GLY A 55 -0.12 2.58 -2.85
C GLY A 55 0.04 3.08 -4.25
N LYS A 56 0.84 2.38 -5.06
CA LYS A 56 0.72 2.57 -6.50
C LYS A 56 -0.79 2.49 -6.77
N SER A 57 -1.36 3.52 -7.38
CA SER A 57 -2.75 3.44 -7.78
C SER A 57 -2.89 2.14 -8.57
N PRO A 58 -3.98 1.37 -8.36
CA PRO A 58 -4.17 0.15 -9.13
C PRO A 58 -3.98 0.49 -10.61
N PRO A 59 -3.33 -0.40 -11.39
CA PRO A 59 -3.16 -0.19 -12.81
C PRO A 59 -4.53 0.15 -13.42
N LYS A 60 -4.58 1.20 -14.24
CA LYS A 60 -5.77 1.47 -15.02
C LYS A 60 -5.77 0.49 -16.18
N HIS A 61 -6.89 -0.17 -16.41
CA HIS A 61 -7.07 -1.04 -17.55
C HIS A 61 -8.05 -0.39 -18.51
N ASP A 62 -7.80 -0.54 -19.80
CA ASP A 62 -8.79 -0.22 -20.82
C ASP A 62 -9.86 -1.32 -20.81
N GLU A 63 -11.11 -0.93 -20.58
CA GLU A 63 -12.20 -1.90 -20.36
C GLU A 63 -12.51 -2.71 -21.61
N GLN A 64 -12.46 -2.07 -22.78
CA GLN A 64 -12.75 -2.72 -24.05
C GLN A 64 -11.65 -3.73 -24.40
N THR A 65 -10.39 -3.31 -24.30
CA THR A 65 -9.24 -4.20 -24.47
C THR A 65 -9.26 -5.36 -23.46
N LEU A 66 -9.61 -5.10 -22.20
CA LEU A 66 -9.70 -6.15 -21.18
C LEU A 66 -10.76 -7.20 -21.55
N LYS A 67 -11.96 -6.77 -21.98
CA LYS A 67 -13.03 -7.67 -22.41
C LYS A 67 -12.61 -8.51 -23.61
N GLU A 68 -11.98 -7.90 -24.61
CA GLU A 68 -11.49 -8.60 -25.79
C GLU A 68 -10.41 -9.64 -25.45
N VAL A 69 -9.46 -9.29 -24.58
CA VAL A 69 -8.36 -10.19 -24.21
C VAL A 69 -8.85 -11.32 -23.31
N LEU A 70 -9.83 -11.08 -22.43
CA LEU A 70 -10.48 -12.14 -21.64
C LEU A 70 -11.26 -13.12 -22.53
N PHE A 71 -11.98 -12.60 -23.53
CA PHE A 71 -12.74 -13.42 -24.48
C PHE A 71 -11.84 -14.29 -25.37
N LYS A 72 -10.68 -13.75 -25.78
CA LYS A 72 -9.70 -14.47 -26.61
C LYS A 72 -8.78 -15.39 -25.80
N CYS A 73 -8.83 -15.36 -24.48
CA CYS A 73 -7.96 -16.16 -23.64
C CYS A 73 -8.36 -17.65 -23.73
N ALA A 74 -7.41 -18.52 -24.06
CA ALA A 74 -7.62 -19.95 -24.11
C ALA A 74 -7.55 -20.52 -22.68
N TRP A 75 -8.67 -20.44 -21.95
CA TRP A 75 -8.79 -20.99 -20.60
C TRP A 75 -8.63 -22.52 -20.63
N GLN A 76 -7.69 -23.03 -19.85
CA GLN A 76 -7.46 -24.46 -19.69
C GLN A 76 -8.11 -24.94 -18.40
N CYS A 77 -8.60 -26.19 -18.41
CA CYS A 77 -9.09 -26.86 -17.22
C CYS A 77 -8.19 -28.07 -16.95
N LYS A 78 -7.51 -28.08 -15.80
CA LYS A 78 -6.66 -29.21 -15.36
C LYS A 78 -7.39 -30.07 -14.33
N LYS A 79 -6.97 -31.33 -14.24
CA LYS A 79 -7.53 -32.27 -13.26
C LYS A 79 -7.06 -31.97 -11.84
N ASP A 80 -5.84 -31.48 -11.68
CA ASP A 80 -5.34 -31.01 -10.40
C ASP A 80 -5.87 -29.60 -10.10
N PRO A 81 -6.59 -29.38 -8.98
CA PRO A 81 -7.17 -28.07 -8.67
C PRO A 81 -6.16 -26.98 -8.39
N THR A 82 -4.95 -27.34 -7.93
CA THR A 82 -3.91 -26.36 -7.61
C THR A 82 -3.30 -25.83 -8.91
N GLU A 83 -2.92 -26.73 -9.82
CA GLU A 83 -2.42 -26.38 -11.15
C GLU A 83 -3.47 -25.62 -11.98
N ASP A 84 -4.75 -26.02 -11.89
CA ASP A 84 -5.84 -25.32 -12.56
C ASP A 84 -5.96 -23.86 -12.11
N TYR A 85 -5.92 -23.65 -10.79
CA TYR A 85 -6.00 -22.32 -10.20
C TYR A 85 -4.79 -21.45 -10.57
N GLU A 86 -3.58 -22.03 -10.57
CA GLU A 86 -2.37 -21.31 -10.96
C GLU A 86 -2.44 -20.85 -12.41
N LEU A 87 -2.85 -21.72 -13.34
CA LEU A 87 -3.02 -21.39 -14.76
C LEU A 87 -4.09 -20.31 -14.96
N PHE A 88 -5.21 -20.40 -14.24
CA PHE A 88 -6.26 -19.38 -14.27
C PHE A 88 -5.73 -18.01 -13.82
N VAL A 89 -4.98 -17.98 -12.71
CA VAL A 89 -4.36 -16.76 -12.19
C VAL A 89 -3.33 -16.18 -13.16
N GLU A 90 -2.53 -17.03 -13.82
CA GLU A 90 -1.58 -16.59 -14.84
C GLU A 90 -2.28 -16.01 -16.08
N GLY A 91 -3.36 -16.64 -16.54
CA GLY A 91 -4.21 -16.13 -17.61
C GLY A 91 -4.74 -14.74 -17.28
N LEU A 92 -5.32 -14.55 -16.10
CA LEU A 92 -5.82 -13.25 -15.64
C LEU A 92 -4.71 -12.19 -15.56
N LYS A 93 -3.53 -12.54 -15.04
CA LYS A 93 -2.38 -11.62 -14.98
C LYS A 93 -1.95 -11.20 -16.38
N SER A 94 -1.92 -12.13 -17.34
CA SER A 94 -1.58 -11.86 -18.73
C SER A 94 -2.61 -10.91 -19.37
N CYS A 95 -3.91 -11.19 -19.22
CA CYS A 95 -4.98 -10.34 -19.72
C CYS A 95 -4.89 -8.91 -19.14
N ALA A 96 -4.70 -8.80 -17.82
CA ALA A 96 -4.56 -7.52 -17.14
C ALA A 96 -3.34 -6.72 -17.63
N LYS A 97 -2.21 -7.40 -17.88
CA LYS A 97 -1.00 -6.76 -18.42
C LYS A 97 -1.25 -6.21 -19.83
N SER A 98 -1.88 -6.98 -20.70
CA SER A 98 -2.20 -6.56 -22.07
C SER A 98 -3.19 -5.39 -22.12
N ALA A 99 -4.16 -5.37 -21.20
CA ALA A 99 -5.11 -4.26 -21.09
C ALA A 99 -4.60 -3.08 -20.25
N SER A 100 -3.36 -3.13 -19.74
CA SER A 100 -2.85 -2.08 -18.87
C SER A 100 -2.57 -0.79 -19.65
N VAL A 101 -3.12 0.31 -19.15
CA VAL A 101 -2.89 1.64 -19.69
C VAL A 101 -1.82 2.31 -18.84
N ALA A 102 -0.86 2.94 -19.50
CA ALA A 102 0.12 3.77 -18.82
C ALA A 102 -0.61 4.86 -18.03
N GLN A 103 -0.57 4.76 -16.71
CA GLN A 103 -1.08 5.82 -15.88
C GLN A 103 -0.26 7.06 -16.20
N ALA A 104 -0.90 8.08 -16.77
CA ALA A 104 -0.25 9.35 -17.06
C ALA A 104 0.53 9.76 -15.80
N ARG A 105 1.87 9.72 -15.89
CA ARG A 105 2.69 10.41 -14.91
C ARG A 105 2.12 11.82 -14.90
N ARG A 106 1.79 12.35 -13.71
CA ARG A 106 1.39 13.74 -13.56
C ARG A 106 2.60 14.61 -13.92
N SER A 107 2.91 14.70 -15.20
CA SER A 107 4.12 15.30 -15.75
C SER A 107 4.07 16.81 -15.61
N GLY A 108 2.87 17.38 -15.46
CA GLY A 108 2.64 18.82 -15.34
C GLY A 108 2.65 19.39 -13.92
N ARG A 109 2.56 18.58 -12.85
CA ARG A 109 2.37 19.13 -11.49
C ARG A 109 3.56 19.95 -10.99
N ILE A 110 4.75 19.73 -11.55
CA ILE A 110 6.00 20.37 -11.12
C ILE A 110 6.72 20.82 -12.40
N SER A 111 7.09 22.11 -12.46
CA SER A 111 7.83 22.68 -13.58
C SER A 111 9.17 21.96 -13.78
N ILE A 112 9.70 22.01 -15.01
CA ILE A 112 11.01 21.43 -15.35
C ILE A 112 12.10 22.04 -14.46
N THR A 113 12.08 23.37 -14.30
CA THR A 113 12.99 24.11 -13.41
C THR A 113 12.95 23.63 -11.95
N THR A 114 11.76 23.34 -11.43
CA THR A 114 11.63 22.81 -10.06
C THR A 114 12.15 21.38 -9.95
N LYS A 115 12.01 20.56 -11.00
CA LYS A 115 12.58 19.21 -11.04
C LYS A 115 14.11 19.25 -11.01
N GLU A 116 14.73 20.17 -11.75
CA GLU A 116 16.18 20.38 -11.76
C GLU A 116 16.71 20.81 -10.37
N LEU A 117 16.04 21.76 -9.71
CA LEU A 117 16.40 22.17 -8.35
C LEU A 117 16.33 21.00 -7.35
N LEU A 118 15.30 20.16 -7.45
CA LEU A 118 15.16 18.98 -6.60
C LEU A 118 16.25 17.94 -6.87
N GLU A 119 16.69 17.80 -8.13
CA GLU A 119 17.78 16.91 -8.51
C GLU A 119 19.13 17.44 -8.02
N ASN A 120 19.38 18.74 -8.16
CA ASN A 120 20.57 19.39 -7.60
C ASN A 120 20.64 19.23 -6.08
N ARG A 121 19.51 19.34 -5.38
CA ARG A 121 19.43 19.04 -3.95
C ARG A 121 19.83 17.60 -3.62
N ARG A 122 19.46 16.63 -4.45
CA ARG A 122 19.84 15.22 -4.24
C ARG A 122 21.34 15.03 -4.42
N LYS A 123 21.92 15.61 -5.48
CA LYS A 123 23.36 15.58 -5.73
C LYS A 123 24.12 16.23 -4.58
N LEU A 124 23.70 17.42 -4.14
CA LEU A 124 24.35 18.13 -3.02
C LEU A 124 24.27 17.36 -1.69
N LYS A 125 23.21 16.56 -1.49
CA LYS A 125 23.09 15.72 -0.29
C LYS A 125 24.12 14.59 -0.25
N LEU A 126 24.59 14.14 -1.42
CA LEU A 126 25.60 13.09 -1.56
C LEU A 126 27.01 13.66 -1.65
N ASP A 127 27.15 14.97 -1.82
CA ASP A 127 28.42 15.65 -1.95
C ASP A 127 29.00 15.97 -0.57
N LEU A 128 30.14 15.34 -0.26
CA LEU A 128 30.86 15.54 1.00
C LEU A 128 31.60 16.88 1.06
N THR A 129 31.75 17.58 -0.07
CA THR A 129 32.41 18.90 -0.17
C THR A 129 31.43 20.07 -0.09
N ALA A 130 30.13 19.79 -0.01
CA ALA A 130 29.10 20.81 0.00
C ALA A 130 29.13 21.67 1.27
N THR A 131 29.12 22.99 1.08
CA THR A 131 29.07 23.94 2.21
C THR A 131 27.65 24.06 2.78
N PRO A 132 27.50 24.34 4.09
CA PRO A 132 26.19 24.59 4.70
C PRO A 132 25.39 25.69 4.01
N LEU A 133 26.07 26.74 3.52
CA LEU A 133 25.45 27.83 2.78
C LEU A 133 24.85 27.36 1.46
N THR A 134 25.59 26.57 0.66
CA THR A 134 25.07 26.01 -0.59
C THR A 134 23.83 25.13 -0.37
N TRP A 135 23.81 24.36 0.72
CA TRP A 135 22.65 23.55 1.09
C TRP A 135 21.42 24.41 1.43
N LEU A 136 21.60 25.46 2.23
CA LEU A 136 20.53 26.38 2.59
C LEU A 136 19.95 27.09 1.36
N VAL A 137 20.80 27.56 0.46
CA VAL A 137 20.39 28.23 -0.79
C VAL A 137 19.54 27.30 -1.64
N ILE A 138 19.99 26.05 -1.86
CA ILE A 138 19.24 25.06 -2.64
C ILE A 138 17.90 24.71 -1.97
N ILE A 139 17.86 24.53 -0.64
CA ILE A 139 16.61 24.27 0.07
C ILE A 139 15.63 25.43 -0.08
N ALA A 140 16.09 26.67 0.10
CA ALA A 140 15.26 27.86 -0.04
C ALA A 140 14.74 28.03 -1.47
N GLY A 141 15.56 27.74 -2.48
CA GLY A 141 15.16 27.71 -3.88
C GLY A 141 14.09 26.65 -4.17
N CYS A 142 14.28 25.42 -3.68
CA CYS A 142 13.29 24.34 -3.83
C CYS A 142 11.93 24.70 -3.21
N LYS A 143 11.94 25.32 -2.02
CA LYS A 143 10.70 25.72 -1.32
C LYS A 143 9.91 26.77 -2.11
N ARG A 144 10.59 27.82 -2.59
CA ARG A 144 9.97 28.85 -3.43
C ARG A 144 9.40 28.27 -4.71
N ALA A 145 10.20 27.53 -5.47
CA ALA A 145 9.76 26.94 -6.74
C ALA A 145 8.55 26.01 -6.58
N LEU A 146 8.46 25.26 -5.48
CA LEU A 146 7.28 24.45 -5.16
C LEU A 146 6.06 25.29 -4.76
N GLN A 147 6.24 26.41 -4.04
CA GLN A 147 5.16 27.33 -3.68
C GLN A 147 4.61 28.05 -4.91
N ASP A 148 5.49 28.58 -5.75
CA ASP A 148 5.11 29.26 -6.99
C ASP A 148 4.35 28.28 -7.87
N GLY A 149 4.88 27.07 -8.07
CA GLY A 149 4.21 26.01 -8.82
C GLY A 149 2.83 25.62 -8.29
N LEU A 150 2.54 25.81 -7.00
CA LEU A 150 1.21 25.58 -6.42
C LEU A 150 0.24 26.75 -6.65
N GLN A 151 0.74 27.99 -6.79
CA GLN A 151 -0.08 29.15 -7.10
C GLN A 151 -0.69 29.08 -8.50
N TRP A 152 0.02 28.48 -9.47
CA TRP A 152 -0.48 28.24 -10.84
C TRP A 152 -1.69 27.28 -10.94
N TYR A 153 -2.09 26.63 -9.84
CA TYR A 153 -3.21 25.69 -9.78
C TYR A 153 -4.38 26.17 -8.89
N LYS A 154 -4.34 27.42 -8.40
CA LYS A 154 -5.48 28.07 -7.74
C LYS A 154 -6.27 28.89 -8.75
#